data_AF-A0A5P6PFX5-F1
#
_entry.id   AF-A0A5P6PFX5-F1
#
_cell.length_a   1.000
_cell.length_b   1.000
_cell.length_c   1.000
_cell.angle_alpha   90.00
_cell.angle_beta   90.00
_cell.angle_gamma   90.00
#
_symmetry.space_group_name_H-M   'P 1'
#
loop_
_entity.id
_entity.type
_entity.pdbx_description
1 polymer ?
#
loop_
_entity_poly.entity_id
_entity_poly.type
_entity_poly.pdbx_seq_one_letter_code
_entity_poly.pdbx_strand_id
1 'polypeptide(L)' 'MKVFKWDDDLAVELPQELVDRLSLKEGDEIEIVEADNESDGQRDRGGPQP' A
#
# COMPACT_ATOMS: atom_id res chain seq x y z
N MET A 1 -7.83 7.09 -5.15
CA MET A 1 -8.39 5.73 -4.94
C MET A 1 -9.88 5.79 -4.99
N LYS A 2 -10.43 5.18 -6.03
CA LYS A 2 -11.87 5.00 -6.21
C LYS A 2 -12.09 3.58 -6.69
N VAL A 3 -13.11 2.93 -6.14
CA VAL A 3 -13.51 1.58 -6.52
C VAL A 3 -14.65 1.69 -7.52
N PHE A 4 -14.58 0.99 -8.64
CA PHE A 4 -15.60 1.01 -9.67
C PHE A 4 -15.75 -0.35 -10.36
N LYS A 5 -16.90 -0.58 -11.00
CA LYS A 5 -17.13 -1.78 -11.79
C LYS A 5 -16.40 -1.65 -13.13
N TRP A 6 -15.61 -2.66 -13.49
CA TRP A 6 -14.94 -2.74 -14.79
C TRP A 6 -15.22 -4.12 -15.40
N ASP A 7 -15.97 -4.13 -16.50
CA ASP A 7 -16.46 -5.34 -17.16
C ASP A 7 -17.27 -6.23 -16.19
N ASP A 8 -16.86 -7.49 -15.97
CA ASP A 8 -17.48 -8.38 -14.99
C ASP A 8 -16.87 -8.30 -13.57
N ASP A 9 -15.81 -7.50 -13.39
CA ASP A 9 -15.01 -7.43 -12.17
C ASP A 9 -14.99 -6.02 -11.52
N LEU A 10 -14.25 -5.91 -10.41
CA LEU A 10 -14.03 -4.68 -9.66
C LEU A 10 -12.63 -4.13 -9.94
N ALA A 11 -12.55 -2.83 -10.24
CA ALA A 11 -11.28 -2.14 -10.43
C ALA A 11 -11.10 -1.02 -9.39
N VAL A 12 -9.84 -0.68 -9.12
CA VAL A 12 -9.45 0.45 -8.28
C VAL A 12 -8.59 1.43 -9.06
N GLU A 13 -8.96 2.71 -9.03
CA GLU A 13 -8.16 3.78 -9.63
C GLU A 13 -7.01 4.13 -8.68
N LEU A 14 -5.79 3.73 -9.05
CA LEU A 14 -4.58 4.14 -8.35
C LEU A 14 -4.27 5.60 -8.68
N PRO A 15 -3.97 6.47 -7.68
CA PRO A 15 -3.54 7.83 -7.93
C PRO A 15 -2.25 7.85 -8.74
N GLN A 16 -2.12 8.81 -9.67
CA GLN A 16 -0.93 8.95 -10.52
C GLN A 16 0.38 9.03 -9.70
N GLU A 17 0.33 9.72 -8.55
CA GLU A 17 1.49 9.84 -7.65
C GLU A 17 1.97 8.47 -7.15
N LEU A 18 1.05 7.54 -6.85
CA LEU A 18 1.39 6.21 -6.37
C LEU A 18 1.98 5.36 -7.50
N VAL A 19 1.40 5.45 -8.70
CA VAL A 19 1.89 4.77 -9.90
C VAL A 19 3.32 5.21 -10.22
N ASP A 20 3.60 6.51 -10.17
CA ASP A 20 4.93 7.07 -10.42
C ASP A 20 5.96 6.64 -9.37
N ARG A 21 5.59 6.79 -8.08
CA ARG A 21 6.46 6.41 -6.95
C ARG A 21 6.82 4.93 -6.95
N LEU A 22 5.90 4.06 -7.35
CA LEU A 22 6.12 2.62 -7.45
C LEU A 22 6.59 2.20 -8.86
N SER A 23 6.68 3.15 -9.79
CA SER A 23 7.06 2.95 -11.19
C SER A 23 6.27 1.81 -11.88
N LEU A 24 4.99 1.69 -11.53
CA LEU A 24 4.09 0.66 -12.05
C LEU A 24 3.76 0.94 -13.52
N LYS A 25 3.63 -0.12 -14.31
CA LYS A 25 3.27 -0.04 -15.73
C LYS A 25 2.09 -0.94 -16.05
N GLU A 26 1.51 -0.72 -17.23
CA GLU A 26 0.45 -1.58 -17.72
C GLU A 26 0.98 -3.01 -17.91
N GLY A 27 0.30 -3.99 -17.30
CA GLY A 27 0.71 -5.40 -17.32
C GLY A 27 1.61 -5.83 -16.16
N ASP A 28 1.95 -4.93 -15.22
CA ASP A 28 2.60 -5.34 -13.97
C ASP A 28 1.64 -6.17 -13.10
N GLU A 29 2.19 -7.22 -12.50
CA GLU A 29 1.50 -8.02 -11.49
C GLU A 29 1.78 -7.44 -10.11
N ILE A 30 0.73 -7.22 -9.33
CA ILE A 30 0.82 -6.67 -7.98
C ILE A 30 -0.03 -7.51 -7.02
N GLU A 31 0.46 -7.66 -5.80
CA GLU A 31 -0.28 -8.28 -4.71
C GLU A 31 -0.85 -7.20 -3.78
N ILE A 32 -2.13 -7.30 -3.46
CA ILE A 32 -2.78 -6.40 -2.49
C ILE A 32 -2.79 -7.10 -1.14
N VAL A 33 -2.07 -6.52 -0.18
CA VAL A 33 -2.04 -7.01 1.21
C VAL A 33 -2.78 -6.04 2.13
N GLU A 34 -3.46 -6.56 3.14
CA GLU A 34 -4.02 -5.75 4.21
C GLU A 34 -2.87 -5.19 5.05
N ALA A 35 -2.69 -3.87 5.04
CA ALA A 35 -1.74 -3.22 5.92
C ALA A 35 -2.32 -3.24 7.35
N ASP A 36 -1.77 -4.09 8.20
CA ASP A 36 -2.04 -4.02 9.63
C ASP A 36 -1.49 -2.67 10.13
N ASN A 37 -2.39 -1.77 10.55
CA ASN A 37 -1.99 -0.47 11.09
C ASN A 37 -1.46 -0.63 12.52
N GLU A 38 -0.52 -1.55 12.73
CA GLU A 38 0.45 -1.44 13.81
C GLU A 38 1.35 -0.28 13.40
N SER A 39 0.90 0.92 13.76
CA SER A 39 1.74 2.11 13.77
C SER A 39 3.11 1.70 14.27
N ASP A 40 4.12 1.96 13.42
CA ASP A 40 5.53 1.90 13.73
C ASP A 40 5.75 2.52 15.12
N GLY A 41 5.64 1.66 16.12
CA GLY A 41 5.89 1.99 17.49
C GLY A 41 7.39 2.06 17.56
N GLN A 42 7.93 3.23 17.21
CA GLN A 42 9.25 3.69 17.57
C GLN A 42 9.45 3.34 19.06
N ARG A 43 9.93 2.14 19.34
CA ARG A 43 10.50 1.75 20.62
C ARG A 43 11.94 2.27 20.64
N ASP A 44 12.07 3.57 20.38
CA ASP A 44 13.16 4.34 20.95
C ASP A 44 12.71 4.70 22.37
N ARG A 45 12.93 3.77 23.30
CA ARG A 45 13.12 4.10 24.71
C ARG A 45 14.09 3.10 25.34
N GLY A 46 15.36 3.40 25.11
CA GLY A 46 16.38 3.47 26.16
C GLY A 46 16.75 2.19 26.91
N GLY A 47 17.87 1.60 26.48
CA GLY A 47 18.98 1.16 27.34
C GLY A 47 18.78 -0.06 28.27
N PRO A 48 19.81 -0.91 28.45
CA PRO A 48 19.77 -1.98 29.44
C PRO A 48 19.86 -1.37 30.84
N GLN A 49 18.99 -1.80 31.75
CA GLN A 49 19.09 -1.48 33.18
C GLN A 49 19.05 -2.80 34.00
N PRO A 50 19.77 -2.84 35.14
CA PRO A 50 20.64 -3.93 35.59
C PRO A 50 19.95 -5.18 36.15
#